data_AF-A0AAV1KMV5-F1
#
_entry.id   AF-A0AAV1KMV5-F1
#
_cell.length_a   1.000
_cell.length_b   1.000
_cell.length_c   1.000
_cell.angle_alpha   90.00
_cell.angle_beta   90.00
_cell.angle_gamma   90.00
#
_symmetry.space_group_name_H-M   'P 1'
#
loop_
_entity.id
_entity.type
_entity.pdbx_description
1 polymer ?
#
loop_
_entity_poly.entity_id
_entity_poly.type
_entity_poly.pdbx_seq_one_letter_code
_entity_poly.pdbx_strand_id
1 'polypeptide(L)'
;MGSEHEVPPQQQSIIQPYQNILYGKNQHKWSTKPQDPRTRTAARNVLHIVPGPAGMAKDLSQPKDLFYLFVEEEMIVVIVKYMNAEIDIKNNKYKTSKYTTTQTSANEMKAMLGLLIQSAGLNSNHLPTRTLFDTLRSVKTYKACMSAERFDFLLSCMRFDDRNTRQERWVSDRLAPIRYFWEQFIDNCRKWYKPSSYITVDEQLVGFRRRCPFRMYITNKPNKYGLKLIMVADSSTNYMCNAMPYMGKNTNTGNEPLANYFVKELSKPYYGLNRNITMDNWFTSVPLAAELLKPPYKLTVVGTL
;
A
#
# COMPACT_ATOMS: atom_id res chain seq x y z
N MET A 1 34.00 -22.88 -15.59
CA MET A 1 34.70 -21.62 -15.91
C MET A 1 33.81 -20.83 -16.84
N GLY A 2 32.91 -20.04 -16.26
CA GLY A 2 32.01 -19.16 -17.00
C GLY A 2 32.53 -17.74 -16.88
N SER A 3 32.86 -17.14 -18.01
CA SER A 3 33.33 -15.76 -18.14
C SER A 3 32.28 -14.78 -17.60
N GLU A 4 32.65 -14.04 -16.57
CA GLU A 4 31.92 -12.85 -16.13
C GLU A 4 31.97 -11.81 -17.25
N HIS A 5 30.80 -11.43 -17.78
CA HIS A 5 30.67 -10.22 -18.57
C HIS A 5 30.70 -9.03 -17.60
N GLU A 6 31.89 -8.44 -17.41
CA GLU A 6 32.02 -7.12 -16.80
C GLU A 6 31.26 -6.10 -17.67
N VAL A 7 30.24 -5.47 -17.08
CA VAL A 7 29.62 -4.27 -17.64
C VAL A 7 30.65 -3.14 -17.46
N PRO A 8 31.08 -2.44 -18.53
CA PRO A 8 32.07 -1.39 -18.40
C PRO A 8 31.49 -0.25 -17.54
N PRO A 9 32.30 0.41 -16.71
CA PRO A 9 31.84 1.53 -15.91
C PRO A 9 31.34 2.63 -16.85
N GLN A 10 30.05 2.94 -16.80
CA GLN A 10 29.52 4.15 -17.41
C GLN A 10 30.24 5.34 -16.75
N GLN A 11 31.15 5.98 -17.49
CA GLN A 11 31.60 7.32 -17.17
C GLN A 11 30.38 8.23 -17.21
N GLN A 12 29.71 8.41 -16.08
CA GLN A 12 28.79 9.50 -15.88
C GLN A 12 29.65 10.77 -15.86
N SER A 13 29.79 11.40 -17.02
CA SER A 13 30.23 12.79 -17.08
C SER A 13 29.22 13.60 -16.26
N ILE A 14 29.58 13.93 -15.02
CA ILE A 14 28.79 14.86 -14.21
C ILE A 14 28.88 16.19 -14.94
N ILE A 15 27.81 16.54 -15.65
CA ILE A 15 27.69 17.84 -16.31
C ILE A 15 27.62 18.88 -15.20
N GLN A 16 28.76 19.51 -14.90
CA GLN A 16 28.81 20.66 -14.01
C GLN A 16 28.47 21.92 -14.82
N PRO A 17 27.34 22.60 -14.52
CA PRO A 17 26.99 23.80 -15.25
C PRO A 17 28.03 24.89 -14.97
N TYR A 18 28.46 25.59 -16.03
CA TYR A 18 29.44 26.67 -15.92
C TYR A 18 28.90 27.90 -15.15
N GLN A 19 27.58 28.02 -15.06
CA GLN A 19 26.90 29.15 -14.42
C GLN A 19 26.44 28.78 -13.01
N ASN A 20 26.60 29.72 -12.07
CA ASN A 20 26.14 29.58 -10.68
C ASN A 20 24.61 29.54 -10.55
N ILE A 21 23.92 30.07 -11.57
CA ILE A 21 22.48 30.20 -11.62
C ILE A 21 22.00 29.64 -12.95
N LEU A 22 20.98 28.80 -12.93
CA LEU A 22 20.27 28.33 -14.13
C LEU A 22 18.83 28.83 -14.10
N TYR A 23 18.23 29.01 -15.27
CA TYR A 23 16.81 29.33 -15.38
C TYR A 23 16.07 28.17 -16.03
N GLY A 24 15.03 27.68 -15.36
CA GLY A 24 14.10 26.71 -15.95
C GLY A 24 13.28 27.36 -17.06
N LYS A 25 12.61 26.54 -17.90
CA LYS A 25 11.67 27.03 -18.93
C LYS A 25 10.56 27.92 -18.36
N ASN A 26 10.25 27.75 -17.08
CA ASN A 26 9.29 28.55 -16.30
C ASN A 26 9.93 29.79 -15.64
N GLN A 27 11.12 30.22 -16.07
CA GLN A 27 11.89 31.32 -15.47
C GLN A 27 12.32 31.07 -14.01
N HIS A 28 12.17 29.85 -13.48
CA HIS A 28 12.58 29.56 -12.11
C HIS A 28 14.10 29.58 -11.99
N LYS A 29 14.61 30.32 -11.00
CA LYS A 29 16.03 30.51 -10.74
C LYS A 29 16.58 29.37 -9.87
N TRP A 30 17.40 28.51 -10.47
CA TRP A 30 18.11 27.42 -9.82
C TRP A 30 19.51 27.85 -9.40
N SER A 31 19.99 27.37 -8.26
CA SER A 31 21.40 27.48 -7.86
C SER A 31 22.14 26.19 -8.22
N THR A 32 23.30 26.31 -8.87
CA THR A 32 24.19 25.17 -9.14
C THR A 32 25.22 24.97 -8.06
N LYS A 33 25.35 25.95 -7.17
CA LYS A 33 26.16 25.86 -5.96
C LYS A 33 25.31 25.32 -4.80
N PRO A 34 25.79 24.30 -4.07
CA PRO A 34 25.17 23.91 -2.81
C PRO A 34 25.25 25.06 -1.82
N GLN A 35 24.34 25.10 -0.85
CA GLN A 35 24.46 26.05 0.26
C GLN A 35 25.74 25.79 1.05
N ASP A 36 26.39 26.86 1.54
CA ASP A 36 27.61 26.75 2.35
C ASP A 36 27.31 25.93 3.62
N PRO A 37 27.95 24.76 3.81
CA PRO A 37 27.68 23.87 4.94
C PRO A 37 28.09 24.49 6.30
N ARG A 38 28.84 25.60 6.30
CA ARG A 38 29.21 26.34 7.52
C ARG A 38 28.10 27.26 8.04
N THR A 39 26.99 27.38 7.32
CA THR A 39 25.82 28.11 7.81
C THR A 39 25.02 27.26 8.79
N ARG A 40 24.48 27.87 9.85
CA ARG A 40 23.66 27.17 10.84
C ARG A 40 22.50 26.47 10.14
N THR A 41 22.41 25.15 10.29
CA THR A 41 21.29 24.36 9.79
C THR A 41 19.98 24.98 10.29
N ALA A 42 19.09 25.33 9.36
CA ALA A 42 17.80 25.91 9.73
C ALA A 42 17.07 24.96 10.71
N ALA A 43 16.40 25.49 11.73
CA ALA A 43 15.76 24.66 12.77
C ALA A 43 14.79 23.60 12.19
N ARG A 44 14.12 23.92 11.07
CA ARG A 44 13.27 22.99 10.31
C ARG A 44 14.01 21.77 9.73
N ASN A 45 15.34 21.82 9.62
CA ASN A 45 16.20 20.76 9.08
C ASN A 45 16.89 19.96 10.19
N VAL A 46 16.71 20.32 11.47
CA VAL A 46 17.29 19.60 12.62
C VAL A 46 16.21 18.71 13.24
N LEU A 47 16.08 17.49 12.73
CA LEU A 47 15.11 16.51 13.22
C LEU A 47 15.78 15.24 13.73
N HIS A 48 15.77 15.06 15.05
CA HIS A 48 16.16 13.80 15.70
C HIS A 48 14.90 13.03 16.10
N ILE A 49 14.27 12.39 15.10
CA ILE A 49 13.12 11.51 15.33
C ILE A 49 13.60 10.07 15.28
N VAL A 50 13.50 9.35 16.40
CA VAL A 50 13.71 7.90 16.43
C VAL A 50 12.48 7.22 15.85
N PRO A 51 12.59 6.53 14.68
CA PRO A 51 11.51 5.75 14.14
C PRO A 51 11.25 4.50 15.00
N GLY A 52 10.03 3.98 14.96
CA GLY A 52 9.73 2.72 15.63
C GLY A 52 8.26 2.50 15.98
N PRO A 53 7.96 1.36 16.62
CA PRO A 53 6.62 1.03 17.05
C PRO A 53 6.07 2.08 18.03
N ALA A 54 4.75 2.31 17.96
CA ALA A 54 4.02 3.26 18.78
C ALA A 54 2.97 2.56 19.66
N GLY A 55 2.64 3.18 20.79
CA GLY A 55 1.67 2.61 21.75
C GLY A 55 2.05 1.20 22.21
N MET A 56 1.04 0.33 22.31
CA MET A 56 1.23 -1.07 22.73
C MET A 56 2.06 -1.92 21.76
N ALA A 57 2.28 -1.47 20.51
CA ALA A 57 3.10 -2.20 19.56
C ALA A 57 4.58 -2.33 20.03
N LYS A 58 5.02 -1.50 20.99
CA LYS A 58 6.36 -1.57 21.58
C LYS A 58 6.58 -2.82 22.44
N ASP A 59 5.50 -3.33 23.03
CA ASP A 59 5.56 -4.41 24.02
C ASP A 59 5.23 -5.78 23.40
N LEU A 60 4.87 -5.81 22.10
CA LEU A 60 4.55 -7.03 21.37
C LEU A 60 5.78 -7.60 20.66
N SER A 61 5.99 -8.90 20.82
CA SER A 61 7.07 -9.65 20.16
C SER A 61 6.58 -10.85 19.36
N GLN A 62 5.37 -11.34 19.65
CA GLN A 62 4.81 -12.51 18.98
C GLN A 62 4.30 -12.14 17.58
N PRO A 63 4.73 -12.81 16.50
CA PRO A 63 4.33 -12.48 15.13
C PRO A 63 2.81 -12.44 14.91
N LYS A 64 2.08 -13.31 15.61
CA LYS A 64 0.62 -13.35 15.57
C LYS A 64 0.00 -12.06 16.12
N ASP A 65 0.49 -11.58 17.26
CA ASP A 65 -0.06 -10.39 17.91
C ASP A 65 0.32 -9.13 17.12
N LEU A 66 1.53 -9.11 16.53
CA LEU A 66 1.95 -8.08 15.59
C LEU A 66 1.08 -8.04 14.32
N PHE A 67 0.66 -9.18 13.78
CA PHE A 67 -0.26 -9.23 12.65
C PHE A 67 -1.63 -8.64 13.00
N TYR A 68 -2.16 -8.96 14.19
CA TYR A 68 -3.46 -8.47 14.64
C TYR A 68 -3.48 -6.98 15.00
N LEU A 69 -2.33 -6.30 15.07
CA LEU A 69 -2.29 -4.83 15.08
C LEU A 69 -2.86 -4.23 13.78
N PHE A 70 -2.68 -4.91 12.65
CA PHE A 70 -3.10 -4.40 11.32
C PHE A 70 -4.47 -4.91 10.90
N VAL A 71 -4.76 -6.16 11.23
CA VAL A 71 -6.03 -6.83 10.93
C VAL A 71 -6.67 -7.20 12.25
N GLU A 72 -7.43 -6.28 12.84
CA GLU A 72 -8.06 -6.46 14.15
C GLU A 72 -9.13 -7.57 14.12
N GLU A 73 -9.46 -8.11 15.29
CA GLU A 73 -10.47 -9.18 15.42
C GLU A 73 -11.82 -8.72 14.87
N GLU A 74 -12.19 -7.47 15.13
CA GLU A 74 -13.43 -6.84 14.67
C GLU A 74 -13.49 -6.79 13.14
N MET A 75 -12.37 -6.57 12.46
CA MET A 75 -12.29 -6.59 10.99
C MET A 75 -12.58 -8.01 10.47
N ILE A 76 -12.07 -9.04 11.15
CA ILE A 76 -12.31 -10.45 10.80
C ILE A 76 -13.78 -10.80 11.03
N VAL A 77 -14.38 -10.35 12.14
CA VAL A 77 -15.81 -10.57 12.44
C VAL A 77 -16.70 -9.95 11.36
N VAL A 78 -16.36 -8.74 10.89
CA VAL A 78 -17.09 -8.08 9.79
C VAL A 78 -16.97 -8.87 8.48
N ILE A 79 -15.78 -9.37 8.14
CA ILE A 79 -15.58 -10.24 6.97
C ILE A 79 -16.44 -11.50 7.09
N VAL A 80 -16.38 -12.19 8.23
CA VAL A 80 -17.15 -13.42 8.48
C VAL A 80 -18.64 -13.17 8.31
N LYS A 81 -19.18 -12.08 8.87
CA LYS A 81 -20.58 -11.69 8.72
C LYS A 81 -21.00 -11.61 7.24
N TYR A 82 -20.22 -10.92 6.41
CA TYR A 82 -20.58 -10.71 5.01
C TYR A 82 -20.26 -11.92 4.12
N MET A 83 -19.25 -12.72 4.47
CA MET A 83 -19.02 -14.03 3.84
C MET A 83 -20.19 -14.97 4.08
N ASN A 84 -20.69 -15.02 5.31
CA ASN A 84 -21.82 -15.85 5.71
C ASN A 84 -23.11 -15.48 4.96
N ALA A 85 -23.39 -14.19 4.77
CA ALA A 85 -24.48 -13.74 3.92
C ALA A 85 -24.32 -14.18 2.45
N GLU A 86 -23.10 -14.18 1.90
CA GLU A 86 -22.84 -14.67 0.54
C GLU A 86 -22.95 -16.20 0.45
N ILE A 87 -22.54 -16.93 1.49
CA ILE A 87 -22.69 -18.37 1.60
C ILE A 87 -24.18 -18.74 1.54
N ASP A 88 -25.05 -18.06 2.29
CA ASP A 88 -26.50 -18.30 2.26
C ASP A 88 -27.09 -18.08 0.86
N ILE A 89 -26.68 -17.01 0.17
CA ILE A 89 -27.11 -16.74 -1.21
C ILE A 89 -26.70 -17.87 -2.17
N LYS A 90 -25.48 -18.41 -2.02
CA LYS A 90 -25.01 -19.52 -2.84
C LYS A 90 -25.68 -20.84 -2.47
N ASN A 91 -25.98 -21.05 -1.20
CA ASN A 91 -26.66 -22.23 -0.69
C ASN A 91 -28.05 -22.42 -1.29
N ASN A 92 -28.76 -21.33 -1.57
CA ASN A 92 -30.05 -21.38 -2.26
C ASN A 92 -30.00 -22.07 -3.65
N LYS A 93 -28.82 -22.25 -4.24
CA LYS A 93 -28.64 -22.96 -5.52
C LYS A 93 -28.43 -24.47 -5.36
N TYR A 94 -28.14 -24.94 -4.16
CA TYR A 94 -27.87 -26.35 -3.89
C TYR A 94 -29.09 -27.01 -3.27
N LYS A 95 -29.51 -28.17 -3.82
CA LYS A 95 -30.62 -28.96 -3.29
C LYS A 95 -30.29 -29.69 -1.99
N THR A 96 -29.02 -29.83 -1.67
CA THR A 96 -28.54 -30.63 -0.54
C THR A 96 -27.44 -29.88 0.18
N SER A 97 -27.56 -29.79 1.51
CA SER A 97 -26.52 -29.20 2.36
C SER A 97 -25.27 -30.08 2.34
N LYS A 98 -24.11 -29.47 2.08
CA LYS A 98 -22.79 -30.12 2.16
C LYS A 98 -21.96 -29.41 3.21
N TYR A 99 -21.06 -30.14 3.87
CA TYR A 99 -20.09 -29.53 4.79
C TYR A 99 -19.30 -28.39 4.12
N THR A 100 -18.90 -28.55 2.86
CA THR A 100 -18.18 -27.53 2.09
C THR A 100 -18.90 -26.19 2.01
N THR A 101 -20.23 -26.20 2.13
CA THR A 101 -21.09 -25.02 1.93
C THR A 101 -21.69 -24.48 3.24
N THR A 102 -21.20 -24.94 4.39
CA THR A 102 -21.66 -24.43 5.70
C THR A 102 -21.14 -23.01 5.96
N GLN A 103 -21.76 -22.34 6.92
CA GLN A 103 -21.34 -21.05 7.44
C GLN A 103 -19.88 -21.10 7.95
N THR A 104 -19.15 -20.00 7.83
CA THR A 104 -17.77 -19.86 8.31
C THR A 104 -17.71 -19.16 9.68
N SER A 105 -16.55 -19.21 10.32
CA SER A 105 -16.29 -18.62 11.63
C SER A 105 -15.00 -17.80 11.61
N ALA A 106 -14.78 -16.96 12.62
CA ALA A 106 -13.52 -16.21 12.77
C ALA A 106 -12.30 -17.14 12.80
N ASN A 107 -12.39 -18.30 13.46
CA ASN A 107 -11.31 -19.27 13.51
C ASN A 107 -10.99 -19.87 12.14
N GLU A 108 -12.02 -20.24 11.37
CA GLU A 108 -11.83 -20.76 10.01
C GLU A 108 -11.28 -19.68 9.06
N MET A 109 -11.74 -18.43 9.21
CA MET A 109 -11.22 -17.29 8.45
C MET A 109 -9.74 -17.04 8.75
N LYS A 110 -9.33 -17.05 10.02
CA LYS A 110 -7.92 -16.95 10.44
C LYS A 110 -7.09 -18.10 9.88
N ALA A 111 -7.63 -19.32 9.90
CA ALA A 111 -6.97 -20.49 9.32
C ALA A 111 -6.76 -20.33 7.81
N MET A 112 -7.75 -19.83 7.07
CA MET A 112 -7.62 -19.50 5.65
C MET A 112 -6.57 -18.41 5.38
N LEU A 113 -6.55 -17.33 6.18
CA LEU A 113 -5.52 -16.28 6.09
C LEU A 113 -4.12 -16.86 6.34
N GLY A 114 -3.98 -17.75 7.32
CA GLY A 114 -2.74 -18.46 7.60
C GLY A 114 -2.24 -19.26 6.40
N LEU A 115 -3.13 -19.95 5.67
CA LEU A 115 -2.77 -20.65 4.43
C LEU A 115 -2.33 -19.70 3.31
N LEU A 116 -2.95 -18.52 3.19
CA LEU A 116 -2.54 -17.50 2.21
C LEU A 116 -1.15 -16.93 2.53
N ILE A 117 -0.88 -16.63 3.81
CA ILE A 117 0.43 -16.18 4.28
C ILE A 117 1.49 -17.28 4.06
N GLN A 118 1.15 -18.53 4.36
CA GLN A 118 2.02 -19.66 4.10
C GLN A 118 2.35 -19.81 2.60
N SER A 119 1.35 -19.65 1.73
CA SER A 119 1.56 -19.70 0.29
C SER A 119 2.52 -18.62 -0.22
N ALA A 120 2.43 -17.41 0.35
CA ALA A 120 3.40 -16.35 0.08
C ALA A 120 4.80 -16.72 0.57
N GLY A 121 4.93 -17.19 1.82
CA GLY A 121 6.23 -17.60 2.39
C GLY A 121 6.91 -18.75 1.65
N LEU A 122 6.14 -19.62 1.00
CA LEU A 122 6.63 -20.73 0.18
C LEU A 122 6.78 -20.39 -1.31
N ASN A 123 6.47 -19.16 -1.72
CA ASN A 123 6.40 -18.74 -3.13
C ASN A 123 5.52 -19.67 -4.01
N SER A 124 4.44 -20.21 -3.42
CA SER A 124 3.52 -21.15 -4.07
C SER A 124 2.22 -20.50 -4.54
N ASN A 125 2.14 -19.18 -4.48
CA ASN A 125 0.95 -18.35 -4.74
C ASN A 125 0.41 -18.42 -6.18
N HIS A 126 1.18 -19.02 -7.11
CA HIS A 126 0.75 -19.28 -8.48
C HIS A 126 0.43 -20.76 -8.76
N LEU A 127 0.59 -21.64 -7.78
CA LEU A 127 0.19 -23.03 -7.91
C LEU A 127 -1.33 -23.16 -7.78
N PRO A 128 -1.95 -24.09 -8.54
CA PRO A 128 -3.37 -24.35 -8.41
C PRO A 128 -3.67 -25.01 -7.06
N THR A 129 -4.88 -24.79 -6.52
CA THR A 129 -5.32 -25.35 -5.23
C THR A 129 -5.10 -26.86 -5.14
N ARG A 130 -5.37 -27.62 -6.22
CA ARG A 130 -5.12 -29.08 -6.26
C ARG A 130 -3.67 -29.46 -5.93
N THR A 131 -2.71 -28.64 -6.33
CA THR A 131 -1.29 -28.87 -6.07
C THR A 131 -0.91 -28.42 -4.66
N LEU A 132 -1.47 -27.30 -4.18
CA LEU A 132 -1.28 -26.83 -2.80
C LEU A 132 -1.81 -27.82 -1.76
N PHE A 133 -2.85 -28.58 -2.10
CA PHE A 133 -3.47 -29.57 -1.20
C PHE A 133 -3.12 -31.03 -1.56
N ASP A 134 -2.10 -31.25 -2.39
CA ASP A 134 -1.60 -32.60 -2.71
C ASP A 134 -0.93 -33.23 -1.48
N THR A 135 -1.35 -34.44 -1.10
CA THR A 135 -0.90 -35.11 0.12
C THR A 135 0.54 -35.62 0.06
N LEU A 136 1.08 -35.82 -1.14
CA LEU A 136 2.42 -36.37 -1.36
C LEU A 136 3.43 -35.27 -1.66
N ARG A 137 3.01 -34.24 -2.39
CA ARG A 137 3.89 -33.20 -2.97
C ARG A 137 3.83 -31.85 -2.27
N SER A 138 2.83 -31.62 -1.42
CA SER A 138 2.67 -30.34 -0.71
C SER A 138 2.96 -30.45 0.79
N VAL A 139 3.09 -29.29 1.43
CA VAL A 139 3.22 -29.20 2.87
C VAL A 139 1.92 -29.67 3.53
N LYS A 140 2.05 -30.56 4.52
CA LYS A 140 0.92 -31.21 5.18
C LYS A 140 -0.05 -30.24 5.87
N THR A 141 0.40 -29.02 6.17
CA THR A 141 -0.39 -27.97 6.81
C THR A 141 -1.63 -27.57 6.01
N TYR A 142 -1.58 -27.54 4.68
CA TYR A 142 -2.76 -27.21 3.87
C TYR A 142 -3.91 -28.18 4.14
N LYS A 143 -3.62 -29.48 3.99
CA LYS A 143 -4.62 -30.54 4.16
C LYS A 143 -5.04 -30.75 5.62
N ALA A 144 -4.12 -30.51 6.56
CA ALA A 144 -4.41 -30.55 7.99
C ALA A 144 -5.31 -29.38 8.45
N CYS A 145 -5.24 -28.24 7.75
CA CYS A 145 -6.00 -27.04 8.08
C CYS A 145 -7.45 -27.09 7.55
N MET A 146 -7.64 -27.38 6.26
CA MET A 146 -8.97 -27.53 5.65
C MET A 146 -8.91 -28.37 4.36
N SER A 147 -10.06 -28.69 3.77
CA SER A 147 -10.09 -29.34 2.46
C SER A 147 -9.86 -28.34 1.32
N ALA A 148 -9.35 -28.82 0.18
CA ALA A 148 -9.16 -28.01 -1.02
C ALA A 148 -10.47 -27.39 -1.51
N GLU A 149 -11.55 -28.18 -1.46
CA GLU A 149 -12.89 -27.77 -1.86
C GLU A 149 -13.43 -26.67 -0.94
N ARG A 150 -13.17 -26.76 0.38
CA ARG A 150 -13.56 -25.74 1.34
C ARG A 150 -12.77 -24.46 1.12
N PHE A 151 -11.47 -24.56 0.90
CA PHE A 151 -10.61 -23.40 0.60
C PHE A 151 -11.08 -22.65 -0.66
N ASP A 152 -11.30 -23.35 -1.77
CA ASP A 152 -11.82 -22.74 -3.01
C ASP A 152 -13.22 -22.14 -2.82
N PHE A 153 -14.09 -22.82 -2.07
CA PHE A 153 -15.42 -22.31 -1.76
C PHE A 153 -15.37 -21.01 -0.95
N LEU A 154 -14.57 -20.96 0.13
CA LEU A 154 -14.41 -19.78 0.96
C LEU A 154 -13.81 -18.61 0.19
N LEU A 155 -12.76 -18.85 -0.61
CA LEU A 155 -12.18 -17.82 -1.50
C LEU A 155 -13.23 -17.22 -2.44
N SER A 156 -14.12 -18.06 -2.99
CA SER A 156 -15.19 -17.59 -3.86
C SER A 156 -16.26 -16.76 -3.13
N CYS A 157 -16.37 -16.91 -1.81
CA CYS A 157 -17.35 -16.25 -0.95
C CYS A 157 -16.80 -15.02 -0.21
N MET A 158 -15.52 -14.68 -0.38
CA MET A 158 -14.89 -13.54 0.30
C MET A 158 -15.64 -12.23 0.05
N ARG A 159 -16.11 -11.56 1.11
CA ARG A 159 -16.82 -10.27 1.06
C ARG A 159 -16.38 -9.40 2.23
N PHE A 160 -16.37 -8.07 2.03
CA PHE A 160 -15.95 -7.10 3.04
C PHE A 160 -17.02 -6.03 3.33
N ASP A 161 -18.20 -6.15 2.73
CA ASP A 161 -19.28 -5.18 2.87
C ASP A 161 -20.66 -5.80 2.70
N ASP A 162 -21.69 -5.04 3.10
CA ASP A 162 -23.08 -5.40 2.87
C ASP A 162 -23.46 -5.20 1.40
N ARG A 163 -23.86 -6.30 0.75
CA ARG A 163 -24.31 -6.31 -0.64
C ARG A 163 -25.57 -5.45 -0.85
N ASN A 164 -26.46 -5.37 0.12
CA ASN A 164 -27.76 -4.70 -0.02
C ASN A 164 -27.61 -3.18 -0.13
N THR A 165 -26.64 -2.61 0.58
CA THR A 165 -26.36 -1.15 0.56
C THR A 165 -25.28 -0.77 -0.46
N ARG A 166 -24.64 -1.76 -1.10
CA ARG A 166 -23.49 -1.53 -1.98
C ARG A 166 -23.83 -0.66 -3.17
N GLN A 167 -24.99 -0.87 -3.80
CA GLN A 167 -25.35 -0.17 -5.02
C GLN A 167 -25.47 1.34 -4.82
N GLU A 168 -26.02 1.76 -3.69
CA GLU A 168 -26.14 3.18 -3.31
C GLU A 168 -24.76 3.79 -3.05
N ARG A 169 -23.93 3.13 -2.23
CA ARG A 169 -22.56 3.58 -1.91
C ARG A 169 -21.65 3.62 -3.15
N TRP A 170 -21.85 2.72 -4.10
CA TRP A 170 -21.06 2.61 -5.32
C TRP A 170 -21.22 3.81 -6.26
N VAL A 171 -22.29 4.59 -6.12
CA VAL A 171 -22.50 5.83 -6.88
C VAL A 171 -21.46 6.88 -6.50
N SER A 172 -21.20 7.03 -5.20
CA SER A 172 -20.23 8.02 -4.68
C SER A 172 -18.82 7.45 -4.50
N ASP A 173 -18.69 6.16 -4.19
CA ASP A 173 -17.42 5.52 -3.87
C ASP A 173 -17.26 4.18 -4.60
N ARG A 174 -16.42 4.16 -5.63
CA ARG A 174 -16.09 2.93 -6.37
C ARG A 174 -15.25 1.94 -5.56
N LEU A 175 -14.73 2.34 -4.39
CA LEU A 175 -14.05 1.46 -3.44
C LEU A 175 -15.02 0.84 -2.40
N ALA A 176 -16.31 1.17 -2.47
CA ALA A 176 -17.35 0.72 -1.53
C ALA A 176 -17.28 -0.76 -1.10
N PRO A 177 -16.92 -1.75 -1.97
CA PRO A 177 -16.86 -3.14 -1.57
C PRO A 177 -15.77 -3.49 -0.56
N ILE A 178 -14.75 -2.63 -0.41
CA ILE A 178 -13.64 -2.83 0.53
C ILE A 178 -13.33 -1.59 1.39
N ARG A 179 -14.11 -0.51 1.23
CA ARG A 179 -13.92 0.81 1.85
C ARG A 179 -13.65 0.73 3.35
N TYR A 180 -14.55 0.08 4.09
CA TYR A 180 -14.44 -0.07 5.54
C TYR A 180 -13.14 -0.78 5.95
N PHE A 181 -12.86 -1.93 5.32
CA PHE A 181 -11.65 -2.69 5.62
C PHE A 181 -10.38 -1.89 5.29
N TRP A 182 -10.37 -1.19 4.14
CA TRP A 182 -9.24 -0.37 3.70
C TRP A 182 -8.94 0.75 4.69
N GLU A 183 -9.95 1.49 5.14
CA GLU A 183 -9.77 2.60 6.07
C GLU A 183 -9.26 2.12 7.42
N GLN A 184 -9.85 1.07 8.00
CA GLN A 184 -9.35 0.48 9.25
C GLN A 184 -7.89 -0.01 9.11
N PHE A 185 -7.55 -0.67 8.00
CA PHE A 185 -6.18 -1.14 7.76
C PHE A 185 -5.18 0.02 7.69
N ILE A 186 -5.48 1.08 6.93
CA ILE A 186 -4.59 2.25 6.80
C ILE A 186 -4.50 3.02 8.11
N ASP A 187 -5.59 3.12 8.88
CA ASP A 187 -5.59 3.71 10.21
C ASP A 187 -4.65 2.97 11.15
N ASN A 188 -4.68 1.64 11.12
CA ASN A 188 -3.77 0.80 11.88
C ASN A 188 -2.31 0.97 11.45
N CYS A 189 -2.04 1.04 10.14
CA CYS A 189 -0.70 1.34 9.64
C CYS A 189 -0.16 2.67 10.20
N ARG A 190 -1.00 3.70 10.27
CA ARG A 190 -0.63 5.02 10.83
C ARG A 190 -0.47 4.99 12.35
N LYS A 191 -1.33 4.27 13.04
CA LYS A 191 -1.44 4.25 14.51
C LYS A 191 -0.25 3.58 15.19
N TRP A 192 0.23 2.46 14.63
CA TRP A 192 1.18 1.59 15.32
C TRP A 192 2.66 1.87 15.05
N TYR A 193 2.96 2.91 14.28
CA TYR A 193 4.34 3.21 13.89
C TYR A 193 4.59 4.71 13.76
N LYS A 194 5.72 5.16 14.29
CA LYS A 194 6.22 6.53 14.15
C LYS A 194 7.33 6.54 13.09
N PRO A 195 7.15 7.22 11.95
CA PRO A 195 8.18 7.31 10.93
C PRO A 195 9.39 8.16 11.34
N SER A 196 10.50 7.96 10.63
CA SER A 196 11.75 8.73 10.73
C SER A 196 11.60 10.09 10.07
N SER A 197 12.60 10.96 10.23
CA SER A 197 12.62 12.31 9.65
C SER A 197 12.40 12.34 8.13
N TYR A 198 12.59 11.22 7.43
CA TYR A 198 12.48 11.07 5.98
C TYR A 198 11.38 10.08 5.62
N ILE A 199 10.46 10.53 4.77
CA ILE A 199 9.42 9.69 4.18
C ILE A 199 9.50 9.78 2.66
N THR A 200 9.02 8.75 1.98
CA THR A 200 8.97 8.69 0.52
C THR A 200 7.54 8.59 0.04
N VAL A 201 7.17 9.38 -0.97
CA VAL A 201 5.90 9.23 -1.71
C VAL A 201 6.20 8.59 -3.06
N ASP A 202 5.55 7.46 -3.34
CA ASP A 202 5.67 6.74 -4.61
C ASP A 202 4.40 5.93 -4.89
N GLU A 203 4.34 5.25 -6.03
CA GLU A 203 3.27 4.34 -6.39
C GLU A 203 3.63 2.85 -6.29
N GLN A 204 2.61 2.03 -6.07
CA GLN A 204 2.65 0.60 -6.28
C GLN A 204 1.53 0.17 -7.21
N LEU A 205 1.81 -0.82 -8.07
CA LEU A 205 0.82 -1.40 -8.96
C LEU A 205 0.49 -2.83 -8.52
N VAL A 206 -0.70 -3.04 -7.98
CA VAL A 206 -1.19 -4.38 -7.62
C VAL A 206 -1.72 -5.05 -8.88
N GLY A 207 -1.00 -6.06 -9.36
CA GLY A 207 -1.30 -6.76 -10.62
C GLY A 207 -2.72 -7.33 -10.68
N PHE A 208 -3.53 -6.87 -11.64
CA PHE A 208 -4.91 -7.29 -11.80
C PHE A 208 -5.39 -7.09 -13.23
N ARG A 209 -5.84 -8.17 -13.88
CA ARG A 209 -6.25 -8.15 -15.30
C ARG A 209 -7.76 -8.17 -15.52
N ARG A 210 -8.56 -8.59 -14.53
CA ARG A 210 -10.01 -8.71 -14.68
C ARG A 210 -10.68 -7.32 -14.69
N ARG A 211 -12.00 -7.32 -14.89
CA ARG A 211 -12.81 -6.10 -14.93
C ARG A 211 -12.78 -5.41 -13.55
N CYS A 212 -12.22 -4.22 -13.51
CA CYS A 212 -12.29 -3.30 -12.38
C CYS A 212 -12.39 -1.87 -12.95
N PRO A 213 -13.30 -1.00 -12.47
CA PRO A 213 -13.53 0.33 -13.04
C PRO A 213 -12.31 1.27 -12.99
N PHE A 214 -11.36 1.01 -12.09
CA PHE A 214 -10.18 1.83 -11.84
C PHE A 214 -8.87 1.05 -12.10
N ARG A 215 -8.94 0.00 -12.93
CA ARG A 215 -7.74 -0.70 -13.41
C ARG A 215 -6.96 0.22 -14.34
N MET A 216 -5.66 0.33 -14.09
CA MET A 216 -4.70 1.11 -14.86
C MET A 216 -3.83 0.22 -15.74
N TYR A 217 -3.37 0.79 -16.85
CA TYR A 217 -2.30 0.23 -17.68
C TYR A 217 -1.05 1.10 -17.52
N ILE A 218 0.07 0.50 -17.11
CA ILE A 218 1.37 1.19 -16.94
C ILE A 218 2.44 0.38 -17.67
N THR A 219 2.90 0.91 -18.81
CA THR A 219 3.79 0.20 -19.75
C THR A 219 5.09 -0.29 -19.12
N ASN A 220 5.66 0.50 -18.20
CA ASN A 220 7.00 0.29 -17.65
C ASN A 220 7.02 -0.57 -16.36
N LYS A 221 5.86 -1.05 -15.88
CA LYS A 221 5.81 -1.94 -14.70
C LYS A 221 5.80 -3.42 -15.14
N PRO A 222 6.40 -4.34 -14.37
CA PRO A 222 6.47 -5.77 -14.73
C PRO A 222 5.09 -6.38 -15.03
N ASN A 223 4.08 -6.04 -14.21
CA ASN A 223 2.70 -6.34 -14.53
C ASN A 223 2.02 -5.08 -15.07
N LYS A 224 1.79 -5.03 -16.39
CA LYS A 224 1.29 -3.80 -17.03
C LYS A 224 -0.14 -3.41 -16.65
N TYR A 225 -0.94 -4.34 -16.13
CA TYR A 225 -2.34 -4.08 -15.75
C TYR A 225 -2.52 -4.30 -14.25
N GLY A 226 -3.12 -3.32 -13.56
CA GLY A 226 -3.34 -3.45 -12.13
C GLY A 226 -4.10 -2.29 -11.49
N LEU A 227 -4.17 -2.33 -10.18
CA LEU A 227 -4.74 -1.26 -9.34
C LEU A 227 -3.57 -0.40 -8.84
N LYS A 228 -3.56 0.88 -9.21
CA LYS A 228 -2.50 1.81 -8.78
C LYS A 228 -2.81 2.29 -7.35
N LEU A 229 -1.86 2.13 -6.45
CA LEU A 229 -1.87 2.67 -5.10
C LEU A 229 -0.80 3.76 -5.02
N ILE A 230 -1.10 4.89 -4.39
CA ILE A 230 -0.10 5.88 -4.01
C ILE A 230 0.15 5.74 -2.52
N MET A 231 1.41 5.72 -2.10
CA MET A 231 1.79 5.35 -0.74
C MET A 231 2.83 6.31 -0.19
N VAL A 232 2.80 6.46 1.14
CA VAL A 232 3.89 7.04 1.92
C VAL A 232 4.56 5.90 2.67
N ALA A 233 5.88 5.79 2.56
CA ALA A 233 6.69 4.87 3.33
C ALA A 233 7.79 5.59 4.10
N ASP A 234 8.20 5.03 5.22
CA ASP A 234 9.37 5.50 5.96
C ASP A 234 10.65 5.11 5.20
N SER A 235 11.52 6.08 4.94
CA SER A 235 12.71 5.85 4.12
C SER A 235 13.78 5.01 4.84
N SER A 236 13.77 4.96 6.18
CA SER A 236 14.76 4.21 6.96
C SER A 236 14.39 2.74 7.15
N THR A 237 13.10 2.42 7.24
CA THR A 237 12.62 1.07 7.60
C THR A 237 11.75 0.40 6.54
N ASN A 238 11.40 1.11 5.47
CA ASN A 238 10.46 0.68 4.43
C ASN A 238 9.04 0.43 4.96
N TYR A 239 8.69 0.92 6.15
CA TYR A 239 7.36 0.76 6.71
C TYR A 239 6.33 1.59 5.93
N MET A 240 5.24 0.95 5.49
CA MET A 240 4.12 1.61 4.84
C MET A 240 3.33 2.45 5.85
N CYS A 241 3.49 3.76 5.75
CA CYS A 241 2.92 4.70 6.69
C CYS A 241 1.48 5.11 6.32
N ASN A 242 1.19 5.27 5.03
CA ASN A 242 -0.15 5.64 4.54
C ASN A 242 -0.30 5.18 3.08
N ALA A 243 -1.53 4.98 2.60
CA ALA A 243 -1.78 4.76 1.18
C ALA A 243 -3.22 5.09 0.75
N MET A 244 -3.35 5.35 -0.54
CA MET A 244 -4.62 5.66 -1.19
C MET A 244 -4.70 5.01 -2.57
N PRO A 245 -5.80 4.31 -2.90
CA PRO A 245 -6.02 3.81 -4.25
C PRO A 245 -6.29 4.96 -5.22
N TYR A 246 -5.67 4.90 -6.39
CA TYR A 246 -6.00 5.80 -7.49
C TYR A 246 -7.21 5.27 -8.26
N MET A 247 -8.30 6.03 -8.24
CA MET A 247 -9.61 5.62 -8.77
C MET A 247 -9.84 6.04 -10.23
N GLY A 248 -8.77 6.40 -10.94
CA GLY A 248 -8.85 6.94 -12.30
C GLY A 248 -9.63 8.26 -12.32
N LYS A 249 -10.55 8.39 -13.28
CA LYS A 249 -11.46 9.53 -13.42
C LYS A 249 -12.40 9.75 -12.22
N ASN A 250 -12.56 8.76 -11.35
CA ASN A 250 -13.38 8.90 -10.14
C ASN A 250 -12.60 9.47 -8.95
N THR A 251 -11.33 9.84 -9.13
CA THR A 251 -10.55 10.52 -8.09
C THR A 251 -10.98 11.98 -8.03
N ASN A 252 -11.72 12.36 -6.97
CA ASN A 252 -12.12 13.74 -6.76
C ASN A 252 -10.99 14.51 -6.07
N THR A 253 -10.34 15.42 -6.79
CA THR A 253 -9.20 16.21 -6.28
C THR A 253 -9.58 17.64 -5.91
N GLY A 254 -10.86 18.03 -6.01
CA GLY A 254 -11.28 19.41 -5.70
C GLY A 254 -10.58 20.47 -6.56
N ASN A 255 -10.32 20.18 -7.85
CA ASN A 255 -9.56 20.99 -8.82
C ASN A 255 -8.05 21.07 -8.58
N GLU A 256 -7.51 20.30 -7.63
CA GLU A 256 -6.08 20.22 -7.44
C GLU A 256 -5.41 19.28 -8.46
N PRO A 257 -4.20 19.59 -8.98
CA PRO A 257 -3.43 18.64 -9.76
C PRO A 257 -3.26 17.32 -9.01
N LEU A 258 -3.46 16.20 -9.72
CA LEU A 258 -3.55 14.87 -9.11
C LEU A 258 -2.35 14.52 -8.21
N ALA A 259 -1.14 14.85 -8.68
CA ALA A 259 0.10 14.65 -7.93
C ALA A 259 0.10 15.42 -6.60
N ASN A 260 -0.23 16.72 -6.65
CA ASN A 260 -0.29 17.58 -5.47
C ASN A 260 -1.34 17.08 -4.47
N TYR A 261 -2.53 16.71 -4.95
CA TYR A 261 -3.60 16.14 -4.14
C TYR A 261 -3.11 14.92 -3.34
N PHE A 262 -2.48 13.95 -4.02
CA PHE A 262 -1.99 12.74 -3.33
C PHE A 262 -0.89 13.05 -2.32
N VAL A 263 0.08 13.90 -2.68
CA VAL A 263 1.15 14.28 -1.75
C VAL A 263 0.55 14.92 -0.51
N LYS A 264 -0.37 15.88 -0.67
CA LYS A 264 -1.01 16.57 0.45
C LYS A 264 -1.84 15.60 1.28
N GLU A 265 -2.79 14.88 0.70
CA GLU A 265 -3.68 13.99 1.46
C GLU A 265 -2.91 12.90 2.20
N LEU A 266 -1.91 12.27 1.56
CA LEU A 266 -1.15 11.20 2.20
C LEU A 266 -0.21 11.72 3.29
N SER A 267 0.31 12.94 3.15
CA SER A 267 1.22 13.55 4.14
C SER A 267 0.52 14.32 5.26
N LYS A 268 -0.82 14.42 5.22
CA LYS A 268 -1.65 15.09 6.24
C LYS A 268 -1.32 14.69 7.69
N PRO A 269 -1.07 13.42 8.04
CA PRO A 269 -0.66 13.04 9.40
C PRO A 269 0.69 13.62 9.85
N TYR A 270 1.48 14.16 8.92
CA TYR A 270 2.83 14.66 9.16
C TYR A 270 2.95 16.18 9.07
N TYR A 271 1.85 16.89 8.87
CA TYR A 271 1.85 18.35 8.83
C TYR A 271 2.35 18.93 10.15
N GLY A 272 3.16 19.98 10.07
CA GLY A 272 3.74 20.65 11.23
C GLY A 272 4.95 19.93 11.82
N LEU A 273 5.27 18.70 11.38
CA LEU A 273 6.32 17.86 11.98
C LEU A 273 7.70 18.05 11.33
N ASN A 274 7.83 18.96 10.36
CA ASN A 274 9.09 19.32 9.68
C ASN A 274 9.78 18.18 8.91
N ARG A 275 9.07 17.09 8.60
CA ARG A 275 9.64 15.94 7.88
C ARG A 275 10.04 16.31 6.44
N ASN A 276 10.98 15.55 5.92
CA ASN A 276 11.37 15.61 4.51
C ASN A 276 10.64 14.52 3.71
N ILE A 277 10.13 14.90 2.54
CA ILE A 277 9.48 14.00 1.59
C ILE A 277 10.40 13.83 0.38
N THR A 278 10.82 12.58 0.13
CA THR A 278 11.41 12.20 -1.14
C THR A 278 10.32 11.77 -2.11
N MET A 279 10.33 12.26 -3.35
CA MET A 279 9.32 11.88 -4.34
C MET A 279 9.91 11.91 -5.76
N ASP A 280 9.29 11.20 -6.71
CA ASP A 280 9.72 11.18 -8.11
C ASP A 280 9.28 12.45 -8.88
N ASN A 281 9.59 12.50 -10.18
CA ASN A 281 9.23 13.62 -11.04
C ASN A 281 7.73 13.77 -11.31
N TRP A 282 6.95 12.69 -11.16
CA TRP A 282 5.50 12.76 -11.31
C TRP A 282 4.85 13.52 -10.15
N PHE A 283 5.42 13.38 -8.95
CA PHE A 283 4.96 14.09 -7.75
C PHE A 283 5.61 15.47 -7.55
N THR A 284 6.81 15.69 -8.08
CA THR A 284 7.60 16.90 -7.78
C THR A 284 7.20 18.08 -8.67
N SER A 285 6.92 19.23 -8.03
CA SER A 285 6.86 20.52 -8.73
C SER A 285 7.35 21.65 -7.84
N VAL A 286 7.93 22.69 -8.44
CA VAL A 286 8.39 23.88 -7.69
C VAL A 286 7.25 24.56 -6.90
N PRO A 287 6.05 24.78 -7.47
CA PRO A 287 4.93 25.35 -6.70
C PRO A 287 4.55 24.50 -5.49
N LEU A 288 4.50 23.17 -5.65
CA LEU A 288 4.17 22.25 -4.55
C LEU A 288 5.25 22.32 -3.45
N ALA A 289 6.53 22.29 -3.81
CA ALA A 289 7.62 22.38 -2.84
C ALA A 289 7.56 23.71 -2.05
N ALA A 290 7.27 24.83 -2.72
CA ALA A 290 7.13 26.13 -2.07
C ALA A 290 5.90 26.21 -1.14
N GLU A 291 4.81 25.53 -1.51
CA GLU A 291 3.60 25.46 -0.70
C GLU A 291 3.79 24.60 0.55
N LEU A 292 4.38 23.41 0.42
CA LEU A 292 4.61 22.48 1.51
C LEU A 292 5.52 23.04 2.61
N LEU A 293 6.36 24.04 2.31
CA LEU A 293 7.19 24.72 3.31
C LEU A 293 6.37 25.61 4.26
N LYS A 294 5.17 26.04 3.88
CA LYS A 294 4.34 27.00 4.63
C LYS A 294 3.44 26.28 5.65
N PRO A 295 2.97 26.97 6.70
CA PRO A 295 1.85 26.46 7.50
C PRO A 295 0.61 26.19 6.63
N PRO A 296 -0.17 25.13 6.92
CA PRO A 296 -0.02 24.19 8.03
C PRO A 296 1.00 23.06 7.79
N TYR A 297 1.46 22.89 6.54
CA TYR A 297 2.25 21.74 6.10
C TYR A 297 3.61 21.63 6.82
N LYS A 298 4.46 22.66 6.76
CA LYS A 298 5.84 22.62 7.29
C LYS A 298 6.57 21.31 6.93
N LEU A 299 6.67 21.00 5.64
CA LEU A 299 7.34 19.84 5.07
C LEU A 299 8.42 20.31 4.09
N THR A 300 9.52 19.58 4.00
CA THR A 300 10.56 19.82 2.98
C THR A 300 10.48 18.73 1.91
N VAL A 301 10.96 19.02 0.70
CA VAL A 301 10.87 18.11 -0.46
C VAL A 301 12.22 17.92 -1.10
N VAL A 302 12.52 16.68 -1.49
CA VAL A 302 13.60 16.31 -2.41
C VAL A 302 12.99 15.46 -3.52
N GLY A 303 13.31 15.76 -4.78
CA GLY A 303 12.79 15.00 -5.90
C GLY A 303 13.40 15.44 -7.23
N THR A 304 13.16 14.64 -8.26
CA THR A 304 13.57 14.95 -9.63
C THR A 304 12.54 15.85 -10.32
N LEU A 305 12.94 16.63 -11.32
CA LEU A 305 12.07 17.50 -12.13
C LEU A 305 12.20 17.19 -13.62
#